data_AF-A0A7V9FQT4-F1
#
_entry.id   AF-A0A7V9FQT4-F1
#
_cell.length_a   1.000
_cell.length_b   1.000
_cell.length_c   1.000
_cell.angle_alpha   90.00
_cell.angle_beta   90.00
_cell.angle_gamma   90.00
#
_symmetry.space_group_name_H-M   'P 1'
#
loop_
_entity.id
_entity.type
_entity.pdbx_description
1 polymer ?
#
loop_
_entity_poly.entity_id
_entity_poly.type
_entity_poly.pdbx_seq_one_letter_code
_entity_poly.pdbx_strand_id
1 'polypeptide(L)'
;MLACFAIRQTDTVQPNASATAVPNGFGPADLRSAYQLSTSGSAAMTVAIVDAFDDPNAEADLATYRSTFGLPACTTANGCFRKVNQNGQTSPLPATDPGWAGEISLDLDMVSAICPNCHILLLEANRPTVTNLGTAVNTAVNLGAKFVSNSYGGPENGLENSDDTSYYNHPGVVITASSGDSGFGVSYPASGKGVTAVGGTSLTRDTSARGWSETVWNGAGSGCSASVAKPAFQAGLTTGCARRAEADVAAIADPQTGVAV
;
A
#
# COMPACT_ATOMS: atom_id res chain seq x y z
N MET A 1 -10.41 11.68 -10.80
CA MET A 1 -9.85 10.35 -11.11
C MET A 1 -8.68 10.15 -10.17
N LEU A 2 -8.49 8.95 -9.67
CA LEU A 2 -7.39 8.62 -8.76
C LEU A 2 -6.18 8.10 -9.56
N ALA A 3 -5.01 8.15 -8.96
CA ALA A 3 -3.77 7.61 -9.50
C ALA A 3 -3.12 6.66 -8.48
N CYS A 4 -2.37 5.69 -8.98
CA CYS A 4 -1.40 4.91 -8.23
C CYS A 4 -0.17 5.79 -7.86
N PHE A 5 0.64 5.37 -6.88
CA PHE A 5 1.80 6.13 -6.38
C PHE A 5 3.15 5.40 -6.50
N ALA A 6 3.19 4.27 -7.20
CA ALA A 6 4.41 3.52 -7.46
C ALA A 6 5.39 4.38 -8.27
N ILE A 7 6.55 4.66 -7.67
CA ILE A 7 7.65 5.33 -8.33
C ILE A 7 8.81 4.35 -8.51
N ARG A 8 9.18 4.11 -9.77
CA ARG A 8 10.31 3.26 -10.13
C ARG A 8 11.54 4.10 -10.45
N GLN A 9 12.66 3.80 -9.80
CA GLN A 9 13.95 4.37 -10.16
C GLN A 9 14.42 3.80 -11.52
N THR A 10 14.77 4.67 -12.47
CA THR A 10 15.15 4.28 -13.85
C THR A 10 16.50 4.82 -14.32
N ASP A 11 17.14 5.67 -13.51
CA ASP A 11 18.35 6.44 -13.85
C ASP A 11 19.66 5.82 -13.34
N THR A 12 19.59 4.78 -12.51
CA THR A 12 20.76 3.97 -12.14
C THR A 12 21.15 3.01 -13.28
N VAL A 13 22.08 3.43 -14.13
CA VAL A 13 22.72 2.54 -15.13
C VAL A 13 23.56 1.50 -14.40
N GLN A 14 23.18 0.22 -14.48
CA GLN A 14 23.98 -0.91 -14.00
C GLN A 14 24.66 -1.60 -15.19
N PRO A 15 25.92 -1.24 -15.54
CA PRO A 15 26.66 -2.03 -16.51
C PRO A 15 26.96 -3.41 -15.90
N ASN A 16 26.45 -4.47 -16.54
CA ASN A 16 26.65 -5.89 -16.18
C ASN A 16 25.93 -6.39 -14.91
N ALA A 17 24.63 -6.07 -14.74
CA ALA A 17 23.82 -6.83 -13.78
C ALA A 17 23.70 -8.30 -14.23
N SER A 18 24.10 -9.24 -13.35
CA SER A 18 23.83 -10.67 -13.57
C SER A 18 22.32 -10.89 -13.62
N ALA A 19 21.85 -11.81 -14.47
CA ALA A 19 20.44 -12.23 -14.49
C ALA A 19 19.95 -12.83 -13.16
N THR A 20 20.86 -13.09 -12.22
CA THR A 20 20.61 -13.58 -10.86
C THR A 20 20.87 -12.55 -9.75
N ALA A 21 21.20 -11.30 -10.10
CA ALA A 21 21.40 -10.26 -9.10
C ALA A 21 20.04 -9.84 -8.51
N VAL A 22 19.93 -9.86 -7.18
CA VAL A 22 18.78 -9.29 -6.47
C VAL A 22 18.68 -7.81 -6.84
N PRO A 23 17.46 -7.26 -7.08
CA PRO A 23 17.30 -5.82 -7.31
C PRO A 23 17.98 -5.00 -6.21
N ASN A 24 18.58 -3.87 -6.56
CA ASN A 24 19.13 -2.96 -5.56
C ASN A 24 17.98 -2.40 -4.71
N GLY A 25 18.21 -2.26 -3.41
CA GLY A 25 17.21 -1.75 -2.47
C GLY A 25 17.09 -2.63 -1.24
N PHE A 26 16.11 -2.33 -0.38
CA PHE A 26 15.84 -3.10 0.83
C PHE A 26 14.90 -4.26 0.54
N GLY A 27 15.33 -5.47 0.91
CA GLY A 27 14.51 -6.68 0.84
C GLY A 27 13.74 -6.97 2.13
N PRO A 28 13.00 -8.10 2.21
CA PRO A 28 12.18 -8.44 3.37
C PRO A 28 12.93 -8.45 4.71
N ALA A 29 14.13 -9.03 4.77
CA ALA A 29 14.91 -9.08 6.01
C ALA A 29 15.27 -7.69 6.53
N ASP A 30 15.56 -6.76 5.62
CA ASP A 30 15.89 -5.38 5.94
C ASP A 30 14.69 -4.63 6.49
N LEU A 31 13.55 -4.71 5.78
CA LEU A 31 12.31 -4.06 6.20
C LEU A 31 11.84 -4.56 7.56
N ARG A 32 11.90 -5.89 7.77
CA ARG A 32 11.54 -6.49 9.06
C ARG A 32 12.49 -6.08 10.18
N SER A 33 13.79 -5.95 9.90
CA SER A 33 14.78 -5.44 10.86
C SER A 33 14.51 -3.97 11.18
N ALA A 34 14.30 -3.14 10.16
CA ALA A 34 14.09 -1.70 10.29
C ALA A 34 12.89 -1.36 11.17
N TYR A 35 11.79 -2.10 11.03
CA TYR A 35 10.55 -1.90 11.80
C TYR A 35 10.38 -2.87 12.96
N GLN A 36 11.44 -3.61 13.34
CA GLN A 36 11.45 -4.54 14.48
C GLN A 36 10.30 -5.56 14.46
N LEU A 37 9.97 -6.09 13.27
CA LEU A 37 8.85 -7.00 13.06
C LEU A 37 9.26 -8.45 13.36
N SER A 38 8.95 -8.90 14.57
CA SER A 38 9.28 -10.26 15.04
C SER A 38 8.30 -11.33 14.55
N THR A 39 7.07 -10.96 14.17
CA THR A 39 6.04 -11.90 13.74
C THR A 39 5.93 -11.98 12.22
N SER A 40 5.84 -13.19 11.67
CA SER A 40 5.67 -13.42 10.22
C SER A 40 4.20 -13.46 9.75
N GLY A 41 3.27 -13.21 10.68
CA GLY A 41 1.84 -13.45 10.52
C GLY A 41 1.47 -14.94 10.42
N SER A 42 0.26 -15.21 9.98
CA SER A 42 -0.27 -16.58 9.82
C SER A 42 -1.36 -16.64 8.77
N ALA A 43 -1.64 -17.84 8.26
CA ALA A 43 -2.70 -18.09 7.28
C ALA A 43 -4.12 -17.78 7.78
N ALA A 44 -4.29 -17.51 9.08
CA ALA A 44 -5.56 -17.02 9.63
C ALA A 44 -5.79 -15.52 9.35
N MET A 45 -4.77 -14.81 8.86
CA MET A 45 -4.83 -13.39 8.51
C MET A 45 -4.84 -13.24 7.00
N THR A 46 -5.84 -12.52 6.49
CA THR A 46 -5.91 -12.10 5.09
C THR A 46 -5.63 -10.61 5.00
N VAL A 47 -4.63 -10.25 4.21
CA VAL A 47 -4.34 -8.87 3.80
C VAL A 47 -4.90 -8.67 2.41
N ALA A 48 -5.81 -7.72 2.27
CA ALA A 48 -6.34 -7.33 0.98
C ALA A 48 -5.55 -6.15 0.39
N ILE A 49 -5.34 -6.19 -0.91
CA ILE A 49 -4.80 -5.09 -1.72
C ILE A 49 -5.92 -4.68 -2.68
N VAL A 50 -6.18 -3.39 -2.78
CA VAL A 50 -7.21 -2.83 -3.63
C VAL A 50 -6.58 -1.86 -4.62
N ASP A 51 -6.70 -2.19 -5.91
CA ASP A 51 -6.16 -1.38 -7.00
C ASP A 51 -7.12 -1.31 -8.18
N ALA A 52 -6.85 -0.44 -9.15
CA ALA A 52 -7.61 -0.34 -10.39
C ALA A 52 -6.94 -1.14 -11.51
N PHE A 53 -7.76 -1.58 -12.47
CA PHE A 53 -7.33 -2.37 -13.64
C PHE A 53 -6.76 -3.74 -13.29
N ASP A 54 -6.51 -4.54 -14.34
CA ASP A 54 -6.03 -5.92 -14.24
C ASP A 54 -4.51 -5.97 -14.37
N ASP A 55 -3.84 -6.60 -13.40
CA ASP A 55 -2.50 -7.12 -13.55
C ASP A 55 -2.54 -8.62 -13.93
N PRO A 56 -2.43 -8.96 -15.21
CA PRO A 56 -2.54 -10.34 -15.65
C PRO A 56 -1.39 -11.23 -15.17
N ASN A 57 -0.28 -10.65 -14.70
CA ASN A 57 0.92 -11.38 -14.27
C ASN A 57 1.11 -11.43 -12.75
N ALA A 58 0.21 -10.85 -11.95
CA ALA A 58 0.30 -10.72 -10.50
C ALA A 58 0.84 -11.96 -9.76
N GLU A 59 0.29 -13.16 -10.04
CA GLU A 59 0.74 -14.38 -9.35
C GLU A 59 2.15 -14.83 -9.80
N ALA A 60 2.50 -14.62 -11.07
CA ALA A 60 3.81 -15.00 -11.61
C ALA A 60 4.92 -14.06 -11.09
N ASP A 61 4.65 -12.76 -11.03
CA ASP A 61 5.59 -11.77 -10.52
C ASP A 61 5.77 -11.92 -9.00
N LEU A 62 4.67 -12.12 -8.26
CA LEU A 62 4.70 -12.46 -6.83
C LEU A 62 5.53 -13.72 -6.54
N ALA A 63 5.41 -14.76 -7.38
CA ALA A 63 6.22 -15.98 -7.24
C ALA A 63 7.72 -15.70 -7.44
N THR A 64 8.05 -14.81 -8.37
CA THR A 64 9.43 -14.37 -8.64
C THR A 64 10.01 -13.63 -7.45
N TYR A 65 9.30 -12.65 -6.89
CA TYR A 65 9.72 -11.92 -5.70
C TYR A 65 9.95 -12.86 -4.51
N ARG A 66 8.95 -13.70 -4.21
CA ARG A 66 8.99 -14.60 -3.06
C ARG A 66 10.11 -15.62 -3.18
N SER A 67 10.35 -16.18 -4.36
CA SER A 67 11.48 -17.09 -4.58
C SER A 67 12.84 -16.40 -4.47
N THR A 68 12.96 -15.17 -4.99
CA THR A 68 14.18 -14.34 -4.91
C THR A 68 14.61 -14.11 -3.45
N PHE A 69 13.65 -13.83 -2.56
CA PHE A 69 13.91 -13.56 -1.16
C PHE A 69 13.71 -14.75 -0.21
N GLY A 70 13.52 -15.96 -0.75
CA GLY A 70 13.38 -17.19 0.04
C GLY A 70 12.12 -17.23 0.92
N LEU A 71 11.05 -16.55 0.51
CA LEU A 71 9.75 -16.58 1.18
C LEU A 71 8.93 -17.81 0.73
N PRO A 72 8.03 -18.36 1.57
CA PRO A 72 7.17 -19.48 1.19
C PRO A 72 6.35 -19.19 -0.07
N ALA A 73 5.99 -20.18 -0.89
CA ALA A 73 5.16 -19.91 -2.07
C ALA A 73 3.76 -19.38 -1.66
N CYS A 74 3.25 -18.38 -2.39
CA CYS A 74 1.88 -17.88 -2.22
C CYS A 74 1.17 -17.93 -3.57
N THR A 75 0.29 -18.92 -3.77
CA THR A 75 -0.31 -19.22 -5.07
C THR A 75 -1.81 -19.41 -4.94
N THR A 76 -2.52 -19.32 -6.05
CA THR A 76 -3.93 -19.70 -6.12
C THR A 76 -4.10 -21.19 -5.77
N ALA A 77 -3.17 -22.03 -6.25
CA ALA A 77 -3.22 -23.48 -6.06
C ALA A 77 -3.06 -23.91 -4.60
N ASN A 78 -2.24 -23.20 -3.80
CA ASN A 78 -2.07 -23.49 -2.37
C ASN A 78 -3.03 -22.69 -1.46
N GLY A 79 -3.89 -21.86 -2.06
CA GLY A 79 -4.90 -21.06 -1.35
C GLY A 79 -4.36 -19.81 -0.66
N CYS A 80 -3.06 -19.51 -0.77
CA CYS A 80 -2.47 -18.33 -0.16
C CYS A 80 -2.84 -17.05 -0.92
N PHE A 81 -2.85 -17.10 -2.26
CA PHE A 81 -3.19 -15.96 -3.10
C PHE A 81 -4.59 -16.12 -3.68
N ARG A 82 -5.36 -15.04 -3.70
CA ARG A 82 -6.64 -14.96 -4.40
C ARG A 82 -6.76 -13.63 -5.10
N LYS A 83 -7.16 -13.68 -6.36
CA LYS A 83 -7.42 -12.51 -7.21
C LYS A 83 -8.90 -12.46 -7.61
N VAL A 84 -9.53 -11.30 -7.45
CA VAL A 84 -10.94 -11.07 -7.82
C VAL A 84 -11.17 -9.65 -8.33
N ASN A 85 -12.25 -9.43 -9.07
CA ASN A 85 -12.71 -8.09 -9.41
C ASN A 85 -13.36 -7.38 -8.19
N GLN A 86 -13.71 -6.10 -8.33
CA GLN A 86 -14.38 -5.31 -7.28
C GLN A 86 -15.68 -5.88 -6.72
N ASN A 87 -16.30 -6.87 -7.38
CA ASN A 87 -17.52 -7.55 -6.94
C ASN A 87 -17.24 -8.94 -6.33
N GLY A 88 -15.97 -9.32 -6.16
CA GLY A 88 -15.55 -10.57 -5.53
C GLY A 88 -15.56 -11.79 -6.45
N GLN A 89 -15.68 -11.58 -7.77
CA GLN A 89 -15.71 -12.63 -8.78
C GLN A 89 -14.32 -12.81 -9.41
N THR A 90 -13.96 -14.03 -9.80
CA THR A 90 -12.70 -14.30 -10.51
C THR A 90 -12.73 -13.92 -11.99
N SER A 91 -13.92 -13.59 -12.53
CA SER A 91 -14.12 -13.18 -13.92
C SER A 91 -15.49 -12.51 -14.11
N PRO A 92 -15.66 -11.57 -15.06
CA PRO A 92 -14.60 -10.94 -15.84
C PRO A 92 -13.73 -10.04 -14.94
N LEU A 93 -12.42 -10.07 -15.19
CA LEU A 93 -11.46 -9.10 -14.63
C LEU A 93 -11.52 -7.81 -15.47
N PRO A 94 -11.10 -6.67 -14.89
CA PRO A 94 -11.10 -5.39 -15.60
C PRO A 94 -10.09 -5.35 -16.77
N ALA A 95 -10.07 -4.24 -17.51
CA ALA A 95 -9.05 -4.03 -18.53
C ALA A 95 -7.66 -3.91 -17.89
N THR A 96 -6.61 -4.29 -18.63
CA THR A 96 -5.23 -4.16 -18.15
C THR A 96 -4.71 -2.73 -18.29
N ASP A 97 -3.84 -2.32 -17.37
CA ASP A 97 -3.10 -1.06 -17.45
C ASP A 97 -1.67 -1.28 -16.89
N PRO A 98 -0.61 -1.01 -17.67
CA PRO A 98 0.76 -1.29 -17.23
C PRO A 98 1.22 -0.47 -16.01
N GLY A 99 0.68 0.73 -15.81
CA GLY A 99 1.04 1.57 -14.66
C GLY A 99 0.47 0.98 -13.38
N TRP A 100 -0.81 0.61 -13.40
CA TRP A 100 -1.46 -0.06 -12.27
C TRP A 100 -0.94 -1.48 -12.05
N ALA A 101 -0.55 -2.21 -13.10
CA ALA A 101 0.10 -3.50 -12.92
C ALA A 101 1.43 -3.36 -12.15
N GLY A 102 2.20 -2.29 -12.40
CA GLY A 102 3.40 -2.00 -11.62
C GLY A 102 3.11 -1.69 -10.14
N GLU A 103 2.02 -0.97 -9.84
CA GLU A 103 1.54 -0.74 -8.48
C GLU A 103 1.12 -2.05 -7.78
N ILE A 104 0.29 -2.84 -8.45
CA ILE A 104 -0.21 -4.12 -7.93
C ILE A 104 0.97 -5.03 -7.54
N SER A 105 1.97 -5.17 -8.42
CA SER A 105 3.17 -5.96 -8.11
C SER A 105 3.93 -5.43 -6.89
N LEU A 106 4.14 -4.10 -6.81
CA LEU A 106 4.79 -3.47 -5.65
C LEU A 106 4.02 -3.77 -4.34
N ASP A 107 2.71 -3.62 -4.34
CA ASP A 107 1.85 -3.85 -3.18
C ASP A 107 1.89 -5.32 -2.72
N LEU A 108 1.80 -6.26 -3.66
CA LEU A 108 1.87 -7.70 -3.40
C LEU A 108 3.22 -8.10 -2.78
N ASP A 109 4.29 -7.51 -3.27
CA ASP A 109 5.65 -7.76 -2.80
C ASP A 109 5.86 -7.19 -1.40
N MET A 110 5.36 -5.98 -1.13
CA MET A 110 5.47 -5.37 0.20
C MET A 110 4.64 -6.10 1.25
N VAL A 111 3.44 -6.56 0.91
CA VAL A 111 2.67 -7.44 1.80
C VAL A 111 3.42 -8.76 2.05
N SER A 112 4.03 -9.34 1.02
CA SER A 112 4.85 -10.55 1.15
C SER A 112 6.07 -10.36 2.05
N ALA A 113 6.76 -9.22 1.93
CA ALA A 113 7.93 -8.89 2.72
C ALA A 113 7.61 -8.80 4.23
N ILE A 114 6.49 -8.16 4.54
CA ILE A 114 6.09 -7.84 5.91
C ILE A 114 5.31 -8.98 6.57
N CYS A 115 4.41 -9.63 5.84
CA CYS A 115 3.60 -10.74 6.33
C CYS A 115 3.73 -11.99 5.44
N PRO A 116 4.89 -12.67 5.42
CA PRO A 116 5.14 -13.76 4.49
C PRO A 116 4.23 -14.99 4.72
N ASN A 117 3.59 -15.12 5.89
CA ASN A 117 2.66 -16.21 6.16
C ASN A 117 1.18 -15.79 6.10
N CYS A 118 0.86 -14.54 5.78
CA CYS A 118 -0.52 -14.11 5.54
C CYS A 118 -1.06 -14.68 4.22
N HIS A 119 -2.38 -14.82 4.13
CA HIS A 119 -3.05 -14.92 2.84
C HIS A 119 -3.19 -13.52 2.22
N ILE A 120 -3.12 -13.46 0.90
CA ILE A 120 -3.19 -12.23 0.12
C ILE A 120 -4.43 -12.28 -0.77
N LEU A 121 -5.24 -11.23 -0.69
CA LEU A 121 -6.45 -11.06 -1.49
C LEU A 121 -6.32 -9.80 -2.35
N LEU A 122 -6.07 -9.96 -3.65
CA LEU A 122 -6.03 -8.86 -4.61
C LEU A 122 -7.44 -8.56 -5.15
N LEU A 123 -7.85 -7.30 -5.06
CA LEU A 123 -9.08 -6.79 -5.65
C LEU A 123 -8.78 -5.76 -6.72
N GLU A 124 -9.32 -6.01 -7.91
CA GLU A 124 -9.12 -5.13 -9.05
C GLU A 124 -10.42 -4.43 -9.45
N ALA A 125 -10.38 -3.11 -9.38
CA ALA A 125 -11.47 -2.22 -9.71
C ALA A 125 -11.48 -1.88 -11.20
N ASN A 126 -12.69 -1.75 -11.78
CA ASN A 126 -12.86 -1.45 -13.20
C ASN A 126 -12.28 -0.09 -13.62
N ARG A 127 -12.23 0.86 -12.69
CA ARG A 127 -11.79 2.23 -12.95
C ARG A 127 -11.12 2.81 -11.69
N PRO A 128 -10.16 3.74 -11.86
CA PRO A 128 -9.54 4.45 -10.76
C PRO A 128 -10.45 5.60 -10.30
N THR A 129 -11.62 5.26 -9.76
CA THR A 129 -12.56 6.20 -9.15
C THR A 129 -12.89 5.76 -7.74
N VAL A 130 -13.20 6.73 -6.86
CA VAL A 130 -13.59 6.46 -5.47
C VAL A 130 -14.71 5.42 -5.39
N THR A 131 -15.72 5.50 -6.25
CA THR A 131 -16.82 4.52 -6.27
C THR A 131 -16.35 3.10 -6.57
N ASN A 132 -15.47 2.89 -7.56
CA ASN A 132 -15.06 1.54 -7.95
C ASN A 132 -14.05 0.96 -6.96
N LEU A 133 -13.05 1.74 -6.57
CA LEU A 133 -12.05 1.34 -5.57
C LEU A 133 -12.68 1.16 -4.18
N GLY A 134 -13.57 2.08 -3.76
CA GLY A 134 -14.34 1.93 -2.53
C GLY A 134 -15.30 0.74 -2.54
N THR A 135 -15.89 0.40 -3.69
CA THR A 135 -16.66 -0.86 -3.84
C THR A 135 -15.76 -2.07 -3.61
N ALA A 136 -14.54 -2.05 -4.16
CA ALA A 136 -13.56 -3.09 -3.90
C ALA A 136 -13.20 -3.15 -2.39
N VAL A 137 -12.94 -2.02 -1.71
CA VAL A 137 -12.71 -2.01 -0.24
C VAL A 137 -13.84 -2.71 0.51
N ASN A 138 -15.09 -2.38 0.22
CA ASN A 138 -16.25 -3.06 0.83
C ASN A 138 -16.24 -4.57 0.56
N THR A 139 -15.95 -4.97 -0.68
CA THR A 139 -15.85 -6.37 -1.08
C THR A 139 -14.72 -7.10 -0.35
N ALA A 140 -13.55 -6.47 -0.18
CA ALA A 140 -12.42 -7.05 0.56
C ALA A 140 -12.83 -7.40 2.00
N VAL A 141 -13.49 -6.46 2.68
CA VAL A 141 -13.99 -6.66 4.04
C VAL A 141 -15.06 -7.75 4.09
N ASN A 142 -16.00 -7.75 3.14
CA ASN A 142 -17.04 -8.78 3.06
C ASN A 142 -16.47 -10.18 2.79
N LEU A 143 -15.34 -10.29 2.10
CA LEU A 143 -14.60 -11.53 1.89
C LEU A 143 -13.72 -11.93 3.10
N GLY A 144 -13.76 -11.15 4.18
CA GLY A 144 -13.14 -11.49 5.46
C GLY A 144 -11.79 -10.82 5.72
N ALA A 145 -11.33 -9.92 4.86
CA ALA A 145 -10.09 -9.19 5.10
C ALA A 145 -10.21 -8.32 6.37
N LYS A 146 -9.17 -8.36 7.21
CA LYS A 146 -9.04 -7.51 8.41
C LYS A 146 -8.01 -6.40 8.24
N PHE A 147 -7.25 -6.45 7.15
CA PHE A 147 -6.25 -5.49 6.76
C PHE A 147 -6.46 -5.20 5.28
N VAL A 148 -6.63 -3.93 4.90
CA VAL A 148 -6.86 -3.49 3.52
C VAL A 148 -5.86 -2.38 3.19
N SER A 149 -4.99 -2.63 2.21
CA SER A 149 -4.04 -1.65 1.68
C SER A 149 -4.60 -0.96 0.44
N ASN A 150 -4.38 0.36 0.35
CA ASN A 150 -4.80 1.20 -0.77
C ASN A 150 -3.64 2.13 -1.15
N SER A 151 -2.96 1.84 -2.26
CA SER A 151 -1.80 2.60 -2.74
C SER A 151 -2.18 3.58 -3.84
N TYR A 152 -3.31 4.26 -3.66
CA TYR A 152 -3.86 5.21 -4.62
C TYR A 152 -4.39 6.46 -3.93
N GLY A 153 -4.53 7.53 -4.72
CA GLY A 153 -5.18 8.73 -4.22
C GLY A 153 -5.39 9.82 -5.26
N GLY A 154 -5.90 10.95 -4.79
CA GLY A 154 -6.21 12.11 -5.62
C GLY A 154 -6.77 13.26 -4.80
N PRO A 155 -7.08 14.40 -5.44
CA PRO A 155 -7.52 15.58 -4.72
C PRO A 155 -8.86 15.36 -4.02
N GLU A 156 -9.01 16.00 -2.86
CA GLU A 156 -10.32 16.19 -2.24
C GLU A 156 -11.29 16.90 -3.21
N ASN A 157 -12.55 16.50 -3.18
CA ASN A 157 -13.64 17.04 -3.99
C ASN A 157 -14.87 17.44 -3.15
N GLY A 158 -14.82 17.31 -1.82
CA GLY A 158 -15.89 17.66 -0.90
C GLY A 158 -16.85 16.52 -0.58
N LEU A 159 -16.64 15.33 -1.14
CA LEU A 159 -17.46 14.12 -0.91
C LEU A 159 -16.84 13.17 0.13
N GLU A 160 -15.71 13.54 0.74
CA GLU A 160 -14.91 12.66 1.60
C GLU A 160 -15.73 12.08 2.75
N ASN A 161 -16.60 12.89 3.38
CA ASN A 161 -17.44 12.41 4.48
C ASN A 161 -18.49 11.37 4.04
N SER A 162 -19.07 11.54 2.84
CA SER A 162 -20.01 10.55 2.28
C SER A 162 -19.28 9.31 1.82
N ASP A 163 -18.15 9.46 1.13
CA ASP A 163 -17.35 8.34 0.63
C ASP A 163 -16.77 7.51 1.78
N ASP A 164 -16.31 8.15 2.86
CA ASP A 164 -15.90 7.47 4.09
C ASP A 164 -17.02 6.62 4.68
N THR A 165 -18.23 7.19 4.74
CA THR A 165 -19.40 6.49 5.26
C THR A 165 -19.77 5.29 4.39
N SER A 166 -19.63 5.42 3.07
CA SER A 166 -19.98 4.38 2.10
C SER A 166 -18.95 3.28 1.94
N TYR A 167 -17.65 3.59 2.10
CA TYR A 167 -16.57 2.70 1.67
C TYR A 167 -15.51 2.40 2.73
N TYR A 168 -15.25 3.33 3.66
CA TYR A 168 -14.11 3.21 4.58
C TYR A 168 -14.53 3.09 6.06
N ASN A 169 -15.83 3.04 6.36
CA ASN A 169 -16.34 2.84 7.72
C ASN A 169 -16.54 1.35 8.03
N HIS A 170 -15.45 0.66 8.36
CA HIS A 170 -15.44 -0.76 8.71
C HIS A 170 -14.87 -1.02 10.11
N PRO A 171 -15.68 -0.92 11.18
CA PRO A 171 -15.20 -1.18 12.54
C PRO A 171 -14.55 -2.56 12.70
N GLY A 172 -13.35 -2.59 13.29
CA GLY A 172 -12.59 -3.83 13.49
C GLY A 172 -11.81 -4.30 12.26
N VAL A 173 -11.69 -3.46 11.23
CA VAL A 173 -10.79 -3.65 10.08
C VAL A 173 -9.79 -2.49 10.07
N VAL A 174 -8.52 -2.81 9.83
CA VAL A 174 -7.49 -1.81 9.57
C VAL A 174 -7.49 -1.51 8.08
N ILE A 175 -7.74 -0.26 7.72
CA ILE A 175 -7.65 0.22 6.34
C ILE A 175 -6.56 1.27 6.28
N THR A 176 -5.55 1.06 5.43
CA THR A 176 -4.45 1.99 5.21
C THR A 176 -4.57 2.64 3.85
N ALA A 177 -4.16 3.90 3.76
CA ALA A 177 -4.09 4.63 2.51
C ALA A 177 -2.80 5.45 2.47
N SER A 178 -2.09 5.42 1.35
CA SER A 178 -0.89 6.23 1.15
C SER A 178 -1.25 7.73 1.05
N SER A 179 -0.47 8.58 1.72
CA SER A 179 -0.75 10.02 1.76
C SER A 179 -0.38 10.78 0.47
N GLY A 180 0.28 10.10 -0.47
CA GLY A 180 0.71 10.65 -1.76
C GLY A 180 2.22 10.86 -1.87
N ASP A 181 2.63 11.19 -3.09
CA ASP A 181 4.03 11.24 -3.57
C ASP A 181 4.46 12.62 -4.10
N SER A 182 3.62 13.63 -3.87
CA SER A 182 3.76 14.99 -4.42
C SER A 182 4.08 16.06 -3.37
N GLY A 183 4.53 15.66 -2.19
CA GLY A 183 4.89 16.56 -1.08
C GLY A 183 3.67 17.19 -0.40
N PHE A 184 3.79 18.45 0.05
CA PHE A 184 2.72 19.11 0.79
C PHE A 184 1.41 19.20 0.00
N GLY A 185 0.35 18.63 0.57
CA GLY A 185 -0.93 18.41 -0.07
C GLY A 185 -1.67 17.25 0.59
N VAL A 186 -2.99 17.24 0.48
CA VAL A 186 -3.84 16.15 0.97
C VAL A 186 -4.26 15.25 -0.18
N SER A 187 -4.42 13.96 0.12
CA SER A 187 -4.83 12.96 -0.86
C SER A 187 -5.97 12.12 -0.30
N TYR A 188 -7.08 12.00 -1.01
CA TYR A 188 -8.16 11.08 -0.64
C TYR A 188 -7.92 9.71 -1.29
N PRO A 189 -7.99 8.58 -0.55
CA PRO A 189 -8.68 8.40 0.73
C PRO A 189 -7.87 8.67 2.00
N ALA A 190 -6.56 8.93 1.93
CA ALA A 190 -5.75 9.18 3.12
C ALA A 190 -6.28 10.34 3.99
N SER A 191 -6.88 11.37 3.40
CA SER A 191 -7.52 12.48 4.11
C SER A 191 -8.80 12.11 4.86
N GLY A 192 -9.36 10.93 4.59
CA GLY A 192 -10.52 10.38 5.27
C GLY A 192 -10.24 10.02 6.74
N LYS A 193 -11.31 9.94 7.54
CA LYS A 193 -11.26 9.55 8.95
C LYS A 193 -11.38 8.04 9.17
N GLY A 194 -11.78 7.30 8.13
CA GLY A 194 -11.98 5.84 8.16
C GLY A 194 -10.71 5.03 7.92
N VAL A 195 -9.59 5.69 7.61
CA VAL A 195 -8.33 5.06 7.26
C VAL A 195 -7.19 5.56 8.14
N THR A 196 -6.10 4.78 8.18
CA THR A 196 -4.79 5.23 8.65
C THR A 196 -4.00 5.77 7.46
N ALA A 197 -3.68 7.06 7.46
CA ALA A 197 -2.84 7.67 6.42
C ALA A 197 -1.37 7.30 6.67
N VAL A 198 -0.73 6.74 5.64
CA VAL A 198 0.66 6.29 5.68
C VAL A 198 1.50 7.21 4.80
N GLY A 199 2.37 8.00 5.43
CA GLY A 199 3.36 8.85 4.77
C GLY A 199 4.68 8.14 4.49
N GLY A 200 5.65 8.90 3.98
CA GLY A 200 6.90 8.37 3.47
C GLY A 200 8.16 8.87 4.18
N THR A 201 9.14 7.98 4.31
CA THR A 201 10.50 8.29 4.80
C THR A 201 11.56 7.85 3.79
N SER A 202 12.74 8.45 3.89
CA SER A 202 13.98 7.91 3.34
C SER A 202 14.64 7.08 4.43
N LEU A 203 14.85 5.78 4.17
CA LEU A 203 15.41 4.84 5.14
C LEU A 203 16.88 4.58 4.82
N THR A 204 17.75 4.66 5.82
CA THR A 204 19.18 4.37 5.66
C THR A 204 19.69 3.51 6.80
N ARG A 205 20.71 2.68 6.55
CA ARG A 205 21.43 1.98 7.61
C ARG A 205 22.31 2.96 8.37
N ASP A 206 22.40 2.80 9.68
CA ASP A 206 23.26 3.62 10.53
C ASP A 206 23.96 2.78 11.62
N THR A 207 24.62 3.45 12.57
CA THR A 207 25.34 2.82 13.69
C THR A 207 24.59 2.89 15.02
N SER A 208 23.32 3.31 14.99
CA SER A 208 22.48 3.33 16.19
C SER A 208 22.18 1.90 16.66
N ALA A 209 21.62 1.77 17.87
CA ALA A 209 21.18 0.46 18.36
C ALA A 209 20.05 -0.15 17.51
N ARG A 210 19.26 0.68 16.80
CA ARG A 210 18.27 0.21 15.81
C ARG A 210 19.00 -0.28 14.54
N GLY A 211 20.13 0.35 14.19
CA GLY A 211 20.86 0.11 12.93
C GLY A 211 20.25 0.81 11.72
N TRP A 212 19.27 1.69 11.96
CA TRP A 212 18.48 2.36 10.93
C TRP A 212 18.15 3.79 11.34
N SER A 213 18.22 4.71 10.38
CA SER A 213 17.77 6.09 10.48
C SER A 213 16.72 6.38 9.42
N GLU A 214 15.77 7.26 9.76
CA GLU A 214 14.75 7.75 8.84
C GLU A 214 14.74 9.27 8.81
N THR A 215 14.60 9.82 7.60
CA THR A 215 14.33 11.24 7.37
C THR A 215 13.05 11.39 6.54
N VAL A 216 12.49 12.59 6.50
CA VAL A 216 11.34 12.87 5.63
C VAL A 216 11.72 12.62 4.17
N TRP A 217 10.93 11.82 3.46
CA TRP A 217 11.01 11.78 2.00
C TRP A 217 10.37 13.05 1.44
N ASN A 218 11.07 13.78 0.56
CA ASN A 218 10.55 15.05 0.05
C ASN A 218 9.23 14.91 -0.73
N GLY A 219 8.93 13.73 -1.27
CA GLY A 219 7.66 13.41 -1.91
C GLY A 219 6.52 13.07 -0.94
N ALA A 220 6.79 12.88 0.36
CA ALA A 220 5.80 12.39 1.30
C ALA A 220 4.61 13.35 1.44
N GLY A 221 3.43 12.85 1.07
CA GLY A 221 2.16 13.55 1.24
C GLY A 221 1.90 13.91 2.70
N SER A 222 1.55 15.17 2.95
CA SER A 222 1.13 15.65 4.27
C SER A 222 0.37 16.96 4.15
N GLY A 223 -0.64 17.16 5.00
CA GLY A 223 -1.48 18.33 4.92
C GLY A 223 -2.69 18.32 5.84
N CYS A 224 -3.56 19.31 5.66
CA CYS A 224 -4.80 19.45 6.41
C CYS A 224 -5.99 19.32 5.46
N SER A 225 -6.88 18.36 5.72
CA SER A 225 -8.12 18.20 4.96
C SER A 225 -8.93 19.50 4.96
N ALA A 226 -9.55 19.84 3.84
CA ALA A 226 -10.43 20.99 3.70
C ALA A 226 -11.84 20.68 4.22
N SER A 227 -12.26 19.41 4.24
CA SER A 227 -13.66 19.00 4.46
C SER A 227 -13.85 18.07 5.65
N VAL A 228 -12.88 17.21 5.98
CA VAL A 228 -12.98 16.20 7.03
C VAL A 228 -12.68 16.82 8.40
N ALA A 229 -13.62 16.71 9.34
CA ALA A 229 -13.44 17.23 10.69
C ALA A 229 -12.28 16.53 11.40
N LYS A 230 -11.60 17.24 12.32
CA LYS A 230 -10.53 16.68 13.14
C LYS A 230 -11.03 15.44 13.90
N PRO A 231 -10.45 14.24 13.69
CA PRO A 231 -10.82 13.06 14.44
C PRO A 231 -10.47 13.19 15.93
N ALA A 232 -11.22 12.51 16.80
CA ALA A 232 -11.02 12.59 18.24
C ALA A 232 -9.62 12.16 18.69
N PHE A 233 -8.99 11.19 18.01
CA PHE A 233 -7.62 10.76 18.33
C PHE A 233 -6.55 11.83 18.00
N GLN A 234 -6.87 12.81 17.15
CA GLN A 234 -6.01 13.97 16.88
C GLN A 234 -6.28 15.14 17.83
N ALA A 235 -7.27 15.03 18.73
CA ALA A 235 -7.52 16.04 19.74
C ALA A 235 -6.33 16.10 20.71
N GLY A 236 -5.78 17.30 20.90
CA GLY A 236 -4.61 17.53 21.75
C GLY A 236 -3.25 17.24 21.09
N LEU A 237 -3.22 16.73 19.85
CA LEU A 237 -1.99 16.65 19.07
C LEU A 237 -1.68 18.01 18.42
N THR A 238 -0.39 18.36 18.39
CA THR A 238 0.08 19.57 17.72
C THR A 238 0.29 19.28 16.24
N THR A 239 -0.79 19.30 15.45
CA THR A 239 -0.73 19.04 14.00
C THR A 239 -0.70 20.32 13.17
N GLY A 240 -1.04 21.47 13.75
CA GLY A 240 -1.26 22.72 13.00
C GLY A 240 -2.55 22.75 12.18
N CYS A 241 -3.25 21.63 12.04
CA CYS A 241 -4.50 21.54 11.28
C CYS A 241 -5.73 21.81 12.18
N ALA A 242 -6.68 22.59 11.67
CA ALA A 242 -8.02 22.71 12.30
C ALA A 242 -8.90 21.49 12.03
N ARG A 243 -8.58 20.73 10.98
CA ARG A 243 -9.29 19.56 10.44
C ARG A 243 -8.41 18.31 10.49
N ARG A 244 -8.81 17.21 9.85
CA ARG A 244 -7.98 15.98 9.75
C ARG A 244 -6.60 16.33 9.20
N ALA A 245 -5.55 15.95 9.92
CA ALA A 245 -4.16 16.16 9.53
C ALA A 245 -3.56 14.87 9.01
N GLU A 246 -2.93 14.85 7.84
CA GLU A 246 -2.17 13.71 7.31
C GLU A 246 -0.66 13.96 7.41
N ALA A 247 0.19 12.94 7.58
CA ALA A 247 -0.11 11.52 7.75
C ALA A 247 -0.25 11.11 9.23
N ASP A 248 -0.73 9.89 9.51
CA ASP A 248 -0.86 9.35 10.87
C ASP A 248 0.39 8.56 11.29
N VAL A 249 0.98 7.81 10.36
CA VAL A 249 2.24 7.07 10.50
C VAL A 249 3.06 7.23 9.22
N ALA A 250 4.32 6.79 9.22
CA ALA A 250 5.15 6.78 8.02
C ALA A 250 6.02 5.53 7.94
N ALA A 251 6.37 5.14 6.72
CA ALA A 251 7.32 4.08 6.41
C ALA A 251 8.14 4.48 5.19
N ILE A 252 9.14 3.67 4.86
CA ILE A 252 10.02 3.82 3.70
C ILE A 252 9.22 4.04 2.41
N ALA A 253 9.58 5.08 1.67
CA ALA A 253 8.94 5.43 0.41
C ALA A 253 9.89 6.06 -0.61
N ASP A 254 11.03 6.62 -0.16
CA ASP A 254 11.97 7.29 -1.07
C ASP A 254 12.60 6.31 -2.06
N PRO A 255 12.38 6.48 -3.39
CA PRO A 255 12.94 5.59 -4.40
C PRO A 255 14.48 5.58 -4.42
N GLN A 256 15.15 6.64 -3.95
CA GLN A 256 16.62 6.68 -3.85
C GLN A 256 17.16 5.72 -2.79
N THR A 257 16.33 5.38 -1.81
CA THR A 257 16.60 4.36 -0.79
C THR A 257 15.51 3.29 -0.85
N GLY A 258 15.07 2.95 -2.05
CA GLY A 258 13.83 2.19 -2.26
C GLY A 258 13.91 0.72 -1.85
N VAL A 259 12.76 0.07 -1.99
CA VAL A 259 12.62 -1.38 -1.82
C VAL A 259 13.11 -2.12 -3.06
N ALA A 260 13.62 -3.33 -2.87
CA ALA A 260 14.11 -4.16 -3.97
C ALA A 260 12.93 -4.94 -4.58
N VAL A 261 12.38 -4.44 -5.69
CA VAL A 261 11.28 -5.02 -6.49
C VAL A 261 11.62 -5.08 -7.98
#